data_AF-A0A2G9TIE8-F1
#
_entry.id   AF-A0A2G9TIE8-F1
#
_cell.length_a   1.000
_cell.length_b   1.000
_cell.length_c   1.000
_cell.angle_alpha   90.00
_cell.angle_beta   90.00
_cell.angle_gamma   90.00
#
_symmetry.space_group_name_H-M   'P 1'
#
loop_
_entity.id
_entity.type
_entity.pdbx_description
1 polymer ?
#
loop_
_entity_poly.entity_id
_entity_poly.type
_entity_poly.pdbx_seq_one_letter_code
_entity_poly.pdbx_strand_id
1 'polypeptide(L)'
;GMIHMSSEANQLLEDVGGFRTEKRGEVIIKGKGVMETYWLLGIADESIASLPARPSLPRIEPGEAYHAVRKFQVAEENYDISVKFL
;
A
#
# COMPACT_ATOMS: atom_id res chain seq x y z
N GLY A 1 9.08 16.77 4.11
CA GLY A 1 9.90 15.57 4.33
C GLY A 1 9.83 14.71 3.08
N MET A 2 10.89 13.96 2.77
CA MET A 2 10.91 13.02 1.64
C MET A 2 10.70 11.59 2.13
N ILE A 3 10.14 10.73 1.28
CA ILE A 3 9.95 9.31 1.59
C ILE A 3 11.14 8.56 1.01
N HIS A 4 11.95 7.94 1.88
CA HIS A 4 13.06 7.08 1.50
C HIS A 4 12.60 5.62 1.46
N MET A 5 13.17 4.85 0.54
CA MET A 5 12.91 3.41 0.42
C MET A 5 14.16 2.62 0.02
N SER A 6 14.07 1.29 0.18
CA SER A 6 15.09 0.35 -0.29
C SER A 6 15.01 0.09 -1.79
N SER A 7 16.04 -0.56 -2.34
CA SER A 7 16.04 -0.99 -3.75
C SER A 7 14.93 -1.99 -4.06
N GLU A 8 14.64 -2.91 -3.14
CA GLU A 8 13.56 -3.90 -3.32
C GLU A 8 12.18 -3.25 -3.35
N ALA A 9 11.94 -2.26 -2.49
CA ALA A 9 10.70 -1.49 -2.51
C ALA A 9 10.58 -0.65 -3.80
N ASN A 10 11.68 -0.07 -4.27
CA ASN A 10 11.72 0.64 -5.54
C ASN A 10 11.35 -0.28 -6.72
N GLN A 11 11.93 -1.50 -6.77
CA GLN A 11 11.61 -2.48 -7.83
C GLN A 11 10.12 -2.81 -7.86
N LEU A 12 9.50 -3.03 -6.69
CA LEU A 12 8.06 -3.30 -6.62
C LEU A 12 7.21 -2.12 -7.13
N LEU A 13 7.63 -0.87 -6.87
CA LEU A 13 6.94 0.31 -7.39
C LEU A 13 7.14 0.49 -8.89
N GLU A 14 8.32 0.14 -9.41
CA GLU A 14 8.58 0.12 -10.85
C GLU A 14 7.73 -0.96 -11.56
N ASP A 15 7.60 -2.15 -10.94
CA ASP A 15 6.80 -3.26 -11.46
C ASP A 15 5.30 -2.93 -11.48
N VAL A 16 4.79 -2.29 -10.42
CA VAL A 16 3.39 -1.81 -10.36
C VAL A 16 3.18 -0.63 -11.32
N GLY A 17 4.21 0.20 -11.50
CA GLY A 17 4.14 1.44 -12.27
C GLY A 17 3.35 2.55 -11.56
N GLY A 18 3.24 3.71 -12.22
CA GLY A 18 2.47 4.84 -11.71
C GLY A 18 3.18 5.68 -10.65
N PHE A 19 4.42 5.37 -10.27
CA PHE A 19 5.22 6.15 -9.33
C PHE A 19 6.51 6.65 -9.97
N ARG A 20 6.99 7.81 -9.49
CA ARG A 20 8.30 8.37 -9.85
C ARG A 20 9.23 8.22 -8.67
N THR A 21 10.36 7.60 -8.91
CA THR A 21 11.42 7.42 -7.94
C THR A 21 12.73 7.99 -8.47
N GLU A 22 13.65 8.30 -7.57
CA GLU A 22 15.00 8.77 -7.90
C GLU A 22 16.03 8.06 -7.04
N LYS A 23 17.11 7.58 -7.65
CA LYS A 23 18.22 6.98 -6.92
C LYS A 23 18.89 8.03 -6.03
N ARG A 24 18.93 7.78 -4.73
CA ARG A 24 19.67 8.59 -3.76
C ARG A 24 21.14 8.17 -3.70
N GLY A 25 21.40 6.88 -3.87
CA GLY A 25 22.71 6.25 -3.72
C GLY A 25 22.84 5.45 -2.43
N GLU A 26 24.09 5.18 -2.06
CA GLU A 26 24.46 4.30 -0.94
C GLU A 26 24.41 4.99 0.42
N VAL A 27 23.92 4.28 1.43
CA VAL A 27 23.73 4.77 2.80
C VAL A 27 24.12 3.72 3.81
N ILE A 28 24.81 4.12 4.87
CA ILE A 28 25.08 3.23 5.99
C ILE A 28 23.84 3.13 6.86
N ILE A 29 23.23 1.95 6.88
CA ILE A 29 22.11 1.60 7.73
C ILE A 29 22.62 0.73 8.89
N LYS A 30 22.41 1.19 10.12
CA LYS A 30 22.82 0.45 11.32
C LYS A 30 22.22 -0.96 11.30
N GLY A 31 23.09 -1.98 11.37
CA GLY A 31 22.68 -3.39 11.34
C GLY A 31 22.43 -3.98 9.94
N LYS A 32 22.45 -3.18 8.87
CA LYS A 32 22.38 -3.68 7.48
C LYS A 32 23.65 -3.40 6.67
N GLY A 33 24.49 -2.46 7.10
CA GLY A 33 25.68 -2.05 6.37
C GLY A 33 25.37 -0.99 5.32
N VAL A 34 26.11 -0.98 4.22
CA VAL A 34 25.89 -0.06 3.10
C VAL A 34 24.72 -0.59 2.27
N MET A 35 23.72 0.25 2.02
CA MET A 35 22.53 -0.10 1.27
C MET A 35 22.20 0.99 0.26
N GLU A 36 21.83 0.59 -0.96
CA GLU A 36 21.30 1.51 -1.96
C GLU A 36 19.88 1.93 -1.60
N THR A 37 19.58 3.22 -1.80
CA THR A 37 18.28 3.81 -1.45
C THR A 37 17.76 4.72 -2.55
N TYR A 38 16.44 4.92 -2.51
CA TYR A 38 15.69 5.71 -3.47
C TYR A 38 14.77 6.69 -2.75
N TRP A 39 14.51 7.83 -3.40
CA TRP A 39 13.48 8.78 -3.01
C TRP A 39 12.20 8.52 -3.80
N LEU A 40 11.05 8.53 -3.12
CA LEU A 40 9.76 8.66 -3.79
C LEU A 40 9.51 10.12 -4.12
N LEU A 41 9.37 10.44 -5.41
CA LEU A 41 9.08 11.79 -5.87
C LEU A 41 7.57 12.05 -5.98
N GLY A 42 6.77 11.02 -6.29
CA GLY A 42 5.33 11.15 -6.42
C GLY A 42 4.72 10.15 -7.39
N ILE A 43 3.55 10.49 -7.95
CA ILE A 43 2.87 9.71 -8.98
C ILE A 43 3.42 10.12 -10.36
N ALA A 44 3.57 9.16 -11.27
CA ALA A 44 4.11 9.40 -12.61
C ALA A 44 3.17 10.22 -13.49
N ASP A 45 1.86 9.96 -13.38
CA ASP A 45 0.83 10.78 -13.96
C ASP A 45 0.25 11.70 -12.87
N GLU A 46 0.42 13.02 -13.02
CA GLU A 46 -0.26 13.99 -12.15
C GLU A 46 -1.78 13.99 -12.32
N SER A 47 -2.33 13.10 -13.15
CA SER A 47 -3.77 12.88 -13.32
C SER A 47 -4.37 12.06 -12.16
N ILE A 48 -3.99 12.35 -10.92
CA ILE A 48 -4.84 12.00 -9.76
C ILE A 48 -6.22 12.68 -9.90
N ALA A 49 -6.31 13.76 -10.68
CA ALA A 49 -7.57 14.35 -11.12
C ALA A 49 -8.42 13.42 -12.01
N SER A 50 -7.85 12.36 -12.62
CA SER A 50 -8.57 11.37 -13.42
C SER A 50 -8.79 10.03 -12.72
N LEU A 51 -8.23 9.83 -11.51
CA LEU A 51 -8.74 8.75 -10.67
C LEU A 51 -10.21 9.10 -10.37
N PRO A 52 -11.17 8.17 -10.62
CA PRO A 52 -12.56 8.45 -10.29
C PRO A 52 -12.58 8.86 -8.82
N ALA A 53 -13.12 10.06 -8.57
CA ALA A 53 -13.25 10.62 -7.22
C ALA A 53 -13.64 9.47 -6.30
N ARG A 54 -12.79 9.19 -5.29
CA ARG A 54 -12.91 8.02 -4.42
C ARG A 54 -14.39 7.80 -4.16
N PRO A 55 -15.01 6.73 -4.69
CA PRO A 55 -16.46 6.60 -4.64
C PRO A 55 -16.82 6.73 -3.18
N SER A 56 -17.65 7.73 -2.85
CA SER A 56 -18.10 7.93 -1.49
C SER A 56 -18.68 6.59 -1.06
N LEU A 57 -17.99 5.91 -0.14
CA LEU A 57 -18.49 4.64 0.36
C LEU A 57 -19.93 4.92 0.79
N PRO A 58 -20.91 4.09 0.37
CA PRO A 58 -22.26 4.25 0.88
C PRO A 58 -22.15 4.29 2.40
N ARG A 59 -22.72 5.31 3.02
CA ARG A 59 -22.73 5.41 4.48
C ARG A 59 -23.54 4.23 4.98
N ILE A 60 -22.84 3.15 5.35
CA ILE A 60 -23.47 1.96 5.89
C ILE A 60 -23.87 2.32 7.32
N GLU A 61 -25.17 2.33 7.61
CA GLU A 61 -25.65 2.55 8.96
C GLU A 61 -25.10 1.45 9.89
N PRO A 62 -24.79 1.73 11.16
CA PRO A 62 -24.14 0.78 12.06
C PRO A 62 -24.80 -0.61 12.14
N GLY A 63 -26.09 -0.74 11.80
CA GLY A 63 -26.80 -2.02 11.75
C GLY A 63 -26.55 -2.86 10.49
N GLU A 64 -26.25 -2.26 9.34
CA GLU A 64 -26.05 -2.97 8.06
C GLU A 64 -24.62 -3.51 7.89
N ALA A 65 -23.65 -2.84 8.50
CA ALA A 65 -22.23 -3.20 8.39
C ALA A 65 -21.95 -4.60 8.93
N TYR A 66 -22.57 -4.99 10.04
CA TYR A 66 -22.38 -6.31 10.64
C TYR A 66 -22.85 -7.46 9.73
N HIS A 67 -23.93 -7.25 8.98
CA HIS A 67 -24.44 -8.26 8.05
C HIS A 67 -23.61 -8.34 6.76
N ALA A 68 -23.10 -7.21 6.28
CA ALA A 68 -22.21 -7.16 5.13
C ALA A 68 -20.89 -7.90 5.43
N VAL A 69 -20.24 -7.60 6.56
CA VAL A 69 -18.98 -8.24 6.95
C VAL A 69 -19.15 -9.76 7.10
N ARG A 70 -20.27 -10.24 7.67
CA ARG A 70 -20.57 -11.68 7.75
C ARG A 70 -20.74 -12.34 6.38
N LYS A 71 -21.34 -11.66 5.39
CA LYS A 71 -21.48 -12.21 4.03
C LYS A 71 -20.16 -12.29 3.30
N PHE A 72 -19.23 -11.36 3.55
CA PHE A 72 -17.87 -11.42 3.00
C PHE A 72 -17.04 -12.56 3.62
N GLN A 73 -17.18 -12.82 4.93
CA GLN A 73 -16.40 -13.87 5.59
C GLN A 73 -16.86 -15.30 5.27
N VAL A 74 -18.12 -15.50 4.83
CA VAL A 74 -18.65 -16.82 4.45
C VAL A 74 -18.25 -17.22 3.02
N ALA A 75 -17.60 -16.36 2.25
CA ALA A 75 -17.16 -16.66 0.87
C ALA A 75 -15.76 -17.27 0.75
N GLU A 76 -15.03 -17.50 1.85
CA GLU A 76 -13.70 -18.12 1.84
C GLU A 76 -13.63 -19.40 2.69
N GLU A 77 -14.27 -20.48 2.21
CA GLU A 77 -13.77 -21.81 2.54
C GLU A 77 -12.48 -22.07 1.72
N ASN A 78 -11.35 -21.56 2.23
CA ASN A 78 -10.03 -22.20 2.28
C ASN A 78 -8.89 -21.17 2.46
N TYR A 79 -8.84 -20.51 3.62
CA TYR A 79 -7.57 -20.20 4.28
C TYR A 79 -7.82 -19.93 5.77
N ASP A 80 -7.50 -20.89 6.62
CA ASP A 80 -7.58 -20.71 8.08
C ASP A 80 -6.47 -19.74 8.53
N ILE A 81 -6.86 -18.51 8.88
CA ILE A 81 -6.04 -17.65 9.72
C ILE A 81 -6.90 -17.24 10.92
N SER A 82 -6.88 -18.11 11.92
CA SER A 82 -7.38 -17.83 13.27
C SER A 82 -6.59 -16.67 13.91
N VAL A 83 -7.20 -15.48 14.01
CA VAL A 83 -6.74 -14.41 14.90
C VAL A 83 -7.61 -14.43 16.16
N LYS A 84 -7.09 -15.05 17.23
CA LYS A 84 -7.67 -14.96 18.59
C LYS A 84 -7.21 -13.66 19.25
N PHE A 85 -8.15 -12.78 19.56
CA PHE A 85 -7.91 -11.65 20.46
C PHE A 85 -8.10 -12.14 21.91
N LEU A 86 -7.03 -12.02 22.72
CA LEU A 86 -7.11 -11.95 24.18
C LEU A 86 -7.47 -10.53 24.58
#